data_AF-A0AAU5E2B1-F1
#
_entry.id   AF-A0AAU5E2B1-F1
#
_cell.length_a   1.000
_cell.length_b   1.000
_cell.length_c   1.000
_cell.angle_alpha   90.00
_cell.angle_beta   90.00
_cell.angle_gamma   90.00
#
_symmetry.space_group_name_H-M   'P 1'
#
loop_
_entity.id
_entity.type
_entity.pdbx_description
1 polymer ?
#
loop_
_entity_poly.entity_id
_entity_poly.type
_entity_poly.pdbx_seq_one_letter_code
_entity_poly.pdbx_strand_id
1 'polypeptide(L)'
;MKMIKMLITVVASACLAAAPVGEASAAPHWNKSVKCEETDPEGRVIPTRYGNADLGWNHFSGKHNIKKCRVVDAALAGRVDKKNGGRLEYYGVARNQTKLVKIVVIVQYARRTADGEYDAGRGKKIGVITAYCKGMNRCPDWINE
;
A
#
# COMPACT_ATOMS: atom_id res chain seq x y z
N MET A 1 33.47 39.33 63.06
CA MET A 1 32.61 38.97 61.92
C MET A 1 33.23 39.51 60.64
N LYS A 2 33.68 38.66 59.73
CA LYS A 2 34.13 39.04 58.38
C LYS A 2 33.84 37.85 57.47
N MET A 3 32.78 37.97 56.66
CA MET A 3 32.35 36.96 55.70
C MET A 3 33.23 37.04 54.45
N ILE A 4 33.88 35.93 54.10
CA ILE A 4 34.60 35.76 52.84
C ILE A 4 33.58 35.34 51.78
N LYS A 5 33.36 36.21 50.78
CA LYS A 5 32.54 35.90 49.60
C LYS A 5 33.34 35.00 48.65
N MET A 6 32.86 33.78 48.46
CA MET A 6 33.34 32.83 47.45
C MET A 6 32.69 33.17 46.11
N LEU A 7 33.49 33.49 45.09
CA LEU A 7 33.04 33.66 43.70
C LEU A 7 33.21 32.31 42.99
N ILE A 8 32.09 31.74 42.57
CA ILE A 8 32.04 30.53 41.74
C ILE A 8 31.92 30.98 40.29
N THR A 9 32.95 30.71 39.49
CA THR A 9 32.95 30.95 38.04
C THR A 9 32.37 29.72 37.35
N VAL A 10 31.21 29.85 36.71
CA VAL A 10 30.60 28.79 35.89
C VAL A 10 31.10 28.94 34.46
N VAL A 11 31.87 27.96 33.97
CA VAL A 11 32.26 27.86 32.56
C VAL A 11 31.11 27.19 31.81
N ALA A 12 30.39 27.96 30.99
CA ALA A 12 29.36 27.42 30.10
C ALA A 12 30.01 26.95 28.78
N SER A 13 30.31 25.65 28.69
CA SER A 13 30.68 25.02 27.42
C SER A 13 29.41 24.79 26.59
N ALA A 14 29.23 25.60 25.54
CA ALA A 14 28.19 25.38 24.54
C ALA A 14 28.58 24.22 23.62
N CYS A 15 28.11 23.00 23.93
CA CYS A 15 28.12 21.91 22.96
C CYS A 15 27.05 22.20 21.89
N LEU A 16 27.47 22.61 20.68
CA LEU A 16 26.61 22.51 19.51
C LEU A 16 26.39 21.02 19.21
N ALA A 17 25.25 20.48 19.65
CA ALA A 17 24.77 19.21 19.18
C ALA A 17 24.31 19.39 17.72
N ALA A 18 25.11 18.91 16.77
CA ALA A 18 24.66 18.72 15.40
C ALA A 18 23.58 17.63 15.43
N ALA A 19 22.31 18.04 15.39
CA ALA A 19 21.21 17.10 15.21
C ALA A 19 21.34 16.47 13.82
N PRO A 20 21.26 15.14 13.67
CA PRO A 20 21.10 14.54 12.36
C PRO A 20 19.79 15.04 11.78
N VAL A 21 19.87 15.84 10.72
CA VAL A 21 18.74 16.09 9.84
C VAL A 21 18.42 14.74 9.19
N GLY A 22 17.47 14.00 9.78
CA GLY A 22 16.90 12.85 9.09
C GLY A 22 16.38 13.34 7.76
N GLU A 23 16.90 12.78 6.66
CA GLU A 23 16.39 13.08 5.33
C GLU A 23 14.88 12.83 5.34
N ALA A 24 14.10 13.90 5.27
CA ALA A 24 12.70 13.82 4.98
C ALA A 24 12.59 13.38 3.51
N SER A 25 12.76 12.07 3.27
CA SER A 25 12.41 11.47 1.99
C SER A 25 10.92 11.76 1.78
N ALA A 26 10.62 12.64 0.84
CA ALA A 26 9.24 12.95 0.49
C ALA A 26 8.56 11.63 0.14
N ALA A 27 7.48 11.30 0.86
CA ALA A 27 6.73 10.08 0.60
C ALA A 27 6.44 9.95 -0.91
N PRO A 28 6.57 8.76 -1.51
CA PRO A 28 6.38 8.58 -2.94
C PRO A 28 5.06 9.21 -3.38
N HIS A 29 5.07 9.95 -4.49
CA HIS A 29 3.84 10.51 -5.04
C HIS A 29 2.85 9.36 -5.30
N TRP A 30 1.71 9.43 -4.62
CA TRP A 30 0.70 8.37 -4.62
C TRP A 30 -0.68 8.95 -4.91
N ASN A 31 -1.22 8.62 -6.09
CA ASN A 31 -2.55 9.09 -6.49
C ASN A 31 -3.63 8.33 -5.71
N LYS A 32 -4.27 9.03 -4.76
CA LYS A 32 -5.25 8.43 -3.85
C LYS A 32 -6.66 8.32 -4.42
N SER A 33 -6.91 8.83 -5.63
CA SER A 33 -8.21 8.76 -6.28
C SER A 33 -8.59 7.31 -6.56
N VAL A 34 -9.85 6.98 -6.30
CA VAL A 34 -10.40 5.64 -6.51
C VAL A 34 -10.66 5.44 -8.01
N LYS A 35 -10.14 4.34 -8.56
CA LYS A 35 -10.38 3.90 -9.93
C LYS A 35 -11.63 3.01 -10.00
N CYS A 36 -11.71 2.06 -9.07
CA CYS A 36 -12.87 1.21 -8.83
C CYS A 36 -12.90 0.81 -7.37
N GLU A 37 -14.05 0.33 -6.92
CA GLU A 37 -14.30 -0.08 -5.55
C GLU A 37 -15.21 -1.30 -5.58
N GLU A 38 -14.89 -2.30 -4.75
CA GLU A 38 -15.70 -3.50 -4.58
C GLU A 38 -15.96 -3.72 -3.08
N THR A 39 -17.13 -4.25 -2.75
CA THR A 39 -17.44 -4.68 -1.39
C THR A 39 -17.45 -6.19 -1.35
N ASP A 40 -16.53 -6.75 -0.58
CA ASP A 40 -16.42 -8.20 -0.51
C ASP A 40 -17.59 -8.83 0.30
N PRO A 41 -17.69 -10.17 0.33
CA PRO A 41 -18.76 -10.87 1.05
C PRO A 41 -18.77 -10.67 2.57
N GLU A 42 -17.70 -10.15 3.17
CA GLU A 42 -17.62 -9.80 4.60
C GLU A 42 -18.01 -8.32 4.85
N GLY A 43 -18.48 -7.60 3.82
CA GLY A 43 -18.86 -6.19 3.91
C GLY A 43 -17.67 -5.23 3.91
N ARG A 44 -16.47 -5.70 3.55
CA ARG A 44 -15.29 -4.85 3.47
C ARG A 44 -15.32 -4.06 2.18
N VAL A 45 -15.45 -2.74 2.30
CA VAL A 45 -15.24 -1.81 1.17
C VAL A 45 -13.75 -1.75 0.82
N ILE A 46 -13.39 -2.16 -0.39
CA ILE A 46 -12.01 -2.29 -0.88
C ILE A 46 -11.81 -1.35 -2.08
N PRO A 47 -11.20 -0.18 -1.87
CA PRO A 47 -10.89 0.70 -2.99
C PRO A 47 -9.67 0.20 -3.76
N THR A 48 -9.75 0.24 -5.09
CA THR A 48 -8.61 0.17 -5.99
C THR A 48 -8.27 1.58 -6.43
N ARG A 49 -7.17 2.14 -5.94
CA ARG A 49 -6.75 3.49 -6.30
C ARG A 49 -5.89 3.49 -7.54
N TYR A 50 -5.85 4.63 -8.25
CA TYR A 50 -4.91 4.82 -9.36
C TYR A 50 -3.47 4.50 -8.92
N GLY A 51 -3.07 5.00 -7.76
CA GLY A 51 -1.77 4.71 -7.18
C GLY A 51 -0.60 5.23 -8.01
N ASN A 52 0.50 4.49 -7.99
CA ASN A 52 1.75 4.83 -8.67
C ASN A 52 2.43 3.55 -9.21
N ALA A 53 3.73 3.61 -9.50
CA ALA A 53 4.47 2.46 -10.03
C ALA A 53 4.69 1.35 -9.00
N ASP A 54 4.57 1.61 -7.70
CA ASP A 54 4.88 0.67 -6.63
C ASP A 54 3.62 -0.05 -6.12
N LEU A 55 2.48 0.64 -6.10
CA LEU A 55 1.20 0.04 -5.71
C LEU A 55 -0.02 0.69 -6.37
N GLY A 56 -1.11 -0.08 -6.39
CA GLY A 56 -2.41 0.31 -6.93
C GLY A 56 -2.54 0.00 -8.42
N TRP A 57 -3.53 0.60 -9.06
CA TRP A 57 -3.90 0.34 -10.45
C TRP A 57 -2.72 0.48 -11.40
N ASN A 58 -1.99 1.60 -11.34
CA ASN A 58 -0.89 1.90 -12.25
C ASN A 58 0.23 0.87 -12.14
N HIS A 59 0.52 0.37 -10.94
CA HIS A 59 1.50 -0.69 -10.70
C HIS A 59 1.11 -1.96 -11.46
N PHE A 60 -0.06 -2.53 -11.17
CA PHE A 60 -0.43 -3.81 -11.77
C PHE A 60 -0.91 -3.71 -13.22
N SER A 61 -1.47 -2.59 -13.65
CA SER A 61 -1.89 -2.41 -15.03
C SER A 61 -0.69 -2.29 -15.97
N GLY A 62 0.37 -1.62 -15.51
CA GLY A 62 1.64 -1.55 -16.23
C GLY A 62 2.37 -2.88 -16.19
N LYS A 63 2.69 -3.36 -14.98
CA LYS A 63 3.53 -4.54 -14.76
C LYS A 63 2.87 -5.85 -15.20
N HIS A 64 1.59 -6.05 -14.84
CA HIS A 64 0.89 -7.33 -14.98
C HIS A 64 -0.21 -7.34 -16.04
N ASN A 65 -0.43 -6.24 -16.77
CA ASN A 65 -1.41 -6.15 -17.87
C ASN A 65 -2.87 -6.34 -17.44
N ILE A 66 -3.24 -6.00 -16.21
CA ILE A 66 -4.65 -5.99 -15.77
C ILE A 66 -5.21 -4.59 -15.97
N LYS A 67 -6.13 -4.42 -16.92
CA LYS A 67 -6.62 -3.11 -17.42
C LYS A 67 -8.12 -2.89 -17.23
N LYS A 68 -8.85 -3.83 -16.64
CA LYS A 68 -10.30 -3.73 -16.40
C LYS A 68 -10.62 -3.98 -14.93
N CYS A 69 -11.44 -3.12 -14.33
CA CYS A 69 -11.84 -3.23 -12.93
C CYS A 69 -12.50 -4.58 -12.64
N ARG A 70 -13.38 -5.04 -13.53
CA ARG A 70 -14.04 -6.35 -13.44
C ARG A 70 -13.09 -7.54 -13.16
N VAL A 71 -11.83 -7.47 -13.59
CA VAL A 71 -10.84 -8.55 -13.34
C VAL A 71 -10.46 -8.59 -11.87
N VAL A 72 -10.29 -7.43 -11.25
CA VAL A 72 -10.00 -7.26 -9.83
C VAL A 72 -11.26 -7.53 -9.02
N ASP A 73 -12.37 -6.92 -9.41
CA ASP A 73 -13.67 -7.03 -8.74
C ASP A 73 -14.15 -8.48 -8.66
N ALA A 74 -13.97 -9.26 -9.74
CA ALA A 74 -14.33 -10.69 -9.76
C ALA A 74 -13.56 -11.53 -8.73
N ALA A 75 -12.31 -11.18 -8.42
CA ALA A 75 -11.56 -11.84 -7.36
C ALA A 75 -12.02 -11.35 -5.97
N LEU A 76 -12.27 -10.05 -5.82
CA LEU A 76 -12.74 -9.44 -4.56
C LEU A 76 -14.16 -9.85 -4.17
N ALA A 77 -15.00 -10.23 -5.13
CA ALA A 77 -16.31 -10.82 -4.90
C ALA A 77 -16.24 -12.22 -4.24
N GLY A 78 -15.05 -12.84 -4.24
CA GLY A 78 -14.76 -14.05 -3.49
C GLY A 78 -14.51 -13.79 -2.00
N ARG A 79 -14.31 -14.86 -1.23
CA ARG A 79 -13.84 -14.76 0.16
C ARG A 79 -12.32 -14.54 0.19
N VAL A 80 -11.80 -14.08 1.32
CA VAL A 80 -10.35 -14.03 1.52
C VAL A 80 -9.76 -15.43 1.55
N ASP A 81 -8.81 -15.68 0.68
CA ASP A 81 -8.08 -16.96 0.59
C ASP A 81 -6.90 -17.01 1.57
N LYS A 82 -6.25 -15.87 1.82
CA LYS A 82 -5.17 -15.76 2.82
C LYS A 82 -5.22 -14.44 3.57
N LYS A 83 -4.92 -14.50 4.87
CA LYS A 83 -4.90 -13.35 5.75
C LYS A 83 -3.62 -13.34 6.58
N ASN A 84 -2.89 -12.23 6.54
CA ASN A 84 -1.77 -11.95 7.42
C ASN A 84 -1.86 -10.50 7.92
N GLY A 85 -2.36 -10.31 9.14
CA GLY A 85 -2.66 -8.98 9.69
C GLY A 85 -3.62 -8.21 8.77
N GLY A 86 -3.20 -7.03 8.33
CA GLY A 86 -3.94 -6.21 7.37
C GLY A 86 -3.80 -6.64 5.91
N ARG A 87 -2.91 -7.58 5.57
CA ARG A 87 -2.74 -8.07 4.21
C ARG A 87 -3.72 -9.20 3.93
N LEU A 88 -4.54 -9.02 2.90
CA LEU A 88 -5.53 -9.99 2.44
C LEU A 88 -5.18 -10.41 1.00
N GLU A 89 -5.26 -11.69 0.70
CA GLU A 89 -5.19 -12.21 -0.67
C GLU A 89 -6.54 -12.79 -1.07
N TYR A 90 -6.98 -12.43 -2.27
CA TYR A 90 -8.18 -12.93 -2.92
C TYR A 90 -7.78 -13.63 -4.21
N TYR A 91 -8.39 -14.78 -4.47
CA TYR A 91 -8.16 -15.58 -5.66
C TYR A 91 -9.38 -15.55 -6.57
N GLY A 92 -9.14 -15.13 -7.81
CA GLY A 92 -10.10 -15.23 -8.90
C GLY A 92 -9.65 -16.28 -9.91
N VAL A 93 -10.59 -16.71 -10.76
CA VAL A 93 -10.27 -17.52 -11.94
C VAL A 93 -10.92 -16.86 -13.15
N ALA A 94 -10.09 -16.50 -14.13
CA ALA A 94 -10.55 -16.10 -15.45
C ALA A 94 -10.56 -17.33 -16.36
N ARG A 95 -11.62 -17.48 -17.15
CA ARG A 95 -11.79 -18.57 -18.11
C ARG A 95 -12.07 -18.01 -19.50
N ASN A 96 -11.38 -18.56 -20.50
CA ASN A 96 -11.70 -18.35 -21.91
C ASN A 96 -11.62 -19.71 -22.61
N GLN A 97 -12.77 -20.30 -22.95
CA GLN A 97 -12.90 -21.65 -23.49
C GLN A 97 -12.21 -22.69 -22.60
N THR A 98 -11.11 -23.29 -23.07
CA THR A 98 -10.27 -24.26 -22.37
C THR A 98 -9.15 -23.63 -21.54
N LYS A 99 -8.92 -22.32 -21.69
CA LYS A 99 -7.87 -21.58 -20.97
C LYS A 99 -8.40 -21.15 -19.61
N LEU A 100 -7.62 -21.42 -18.57
CA LEU A 100 -7.88 -20.99 -17.20
C LEU A 100 -6.66 -20.26 -16.66
N VAL A 101 -6.91 -19.13 -16.01
CA VAL A 101 -5.87 -18.32 -15.36
C VAL A 101 -6.33 -17.98 -13.96
N LYS A 102 -5.50 -18.32 -12.97
CA LYS A 102 -5.71 -17.88 -11.60
C LYS A 102 -5.22 -16.45 -11.44
N ILE A 103 -6.09 -15.58 -10.96
CA ILE A 103 -5.80 -14.19 -10.63
C ILE A 103 -5.60 -14.10 -9.11
N VAL A 104 -4.58 -13.37 -8.68
CA VAL A 104 -4.33 -13.06 -7.28
C VAL A 104 -4.44 -11.56 -7.11
N VAL A 105 -5.36 -11.12 -6.26
CA VAL A 105 -5.51 -9.72 -5.85
C VAL A 105 -5.04 -9.59 -4.41
N ILE A 106 -4.10 -8.67 -4.18
CA ILE A 106 -3.55 -8.42 -2.86
C ILE A 106 -4.05 -7.06 -2.37
N VAL A 107 -4.67 -7.09 -1.21
CA VAL A 107 -5.27 -5.93 -0.54
C VAL A 107 -4.51 -5.66 0.74
N GLN A 108 -4.14 -4.39 0.95
CA GLN A 108 -3.74 -3.89 2.25
C GLN A 108 -4.96 -3.23 2.92
N TYR A 109 -5.65 -4.01 3.75
CA TYR A 109 -6.81 -3.59 4.52
C TYR A 109 -6.43 -2.90 5.84
N ALA A 110 -5.50 -1.96 5.74
CA ALA A 110 -5.04 -1.12 6.85
C ALA A 110 -4.84 0.31 6.36
N ARG A 111 -4.67 1.25 7.28
CA ARG A 111 -4.40 2.65 6.95
C ARG A 111 -3.03 2.85 6.28
N ARG A 112 -2.04 2.09 6.72
CA ARG A 112 -0.65 2.17 6.25
C ARG A 112 -0.16 0.83 5.71
N THR A 113 0.83 0.89 4.84
CA THR A 113 1.69 -0.25 4.50
C THR A 113 2.55 -0.65 5.71
N ALA A 114 3.12 -1.85 5.68
CA ALA A 114 3.91 -2.38 6.81
C ALA A 114 5.21 -1.60 7.05
N ASP A 115 5.83 -1.11 5.98
CA ASP A 115 6.99 -0.21 5.98
C ASP A 115 6.64 1.25 6.37
N GLY A 116 5.36 1.60 6.37
CA GLY A 116 4.89 2.95 6.68
C GLY A 116 5.07 3.98 5.55
N GLU A 117 5.60 3.60 4.38
CA GLU A 117 5.82 4.52 3.25
C GLU A 117 4.52 5.13 2.73
N TYR A 118 3.43 4.38 2.78
CA TYR A 118 2.13 4.79 2.28
C TYR A 118 1.12 4.95 3.41
N ASP A 119 0.36 6.05 3.39
CA ASP A 119 -0.68 6.38 4.36
C ASP A 119 -1.96 6.86 3.66
N ALA A 120 -3.03 6.06 3.75
CA ALA A 120 -4.33 6.35 3.17
C ALA A 120 -5.03 7.56 3.82
N GLY A 121 -4.56 8.02 4.98
CA GLY A 121 -5.22 9.04 5.79
C GLY A 121 -6.19 8.45 6.82
N ARG A 122 -6.58 9.27 7.79
CA ARG A 122 -7.45 8.84 8.91
C ARG A 122 -8.78 8.28 8.39
N GLY A 123 -9.22 7.16 8.96
CA GLY A 123 -10.48 6.49 8.61
C GLY A 123 -10.49 5.80 7.25
N LYS A 124 -9.38 5.84 6.49
CA LYS A 124 -9.24 5.20 5.18
C LYS A 124 -8.32 3.99 5.26
N LYS A 125 -8.43 3.10 4.27
CA LYS A 125 -7.60 1.91 4.09
C LYS A 125 -6.88 2.00 2.75
N ILE A 126 -5.69 1.41 2.61
CA ILE A 126 -4.86 1.44 1.38
C ILE A 126 -5.56 0.75 0.21
N GLY A 127 -6.25 -0.37 0.45
CA GLY A 127 -7.01 -1.08 -0.58
C GLY A 127 -6.13 -2.00 -1.44
N VAL A 128 -6.47 -2.19 -2.72
CA VAL A 128 -5.69 -3.05 -3.63
C VAL A 128 -4.30 -2.45 -3.85
N ILE A 129 -3.26 -3.22 -3.54
CA ILE A 129 -1.87 -2.83 -3.76
C ILE A 129 -1.28 -3.47 -5.02
N THR A 130 -1.68 -4.70 -5.36
CA THR A 130 -1.27 -5.35 -6.61
C THR A 130 -2.30 -6.41 -7.02
N ALA A 131 -2.33 -6.72 -8.31
CA ALA A 131 -3.08 -7.83 -8.89
C ALA A 131 -2.23 -8.47 -9.98
N TYR A 132 -2.26 -9.80 -10.10
CA TYR A 132 -1.48 -10.49 -11.12
C TYR A 132 -2.04 -11.86 -11.43
N CYS A 133 -1.61 -12.43 -12.56
CA CYS A 133 -1.94 -13.80 -12.93
C CYS A 133 -0.86 -14.75 -12.42
N LYS A 134 -1.26 -15.75 -11.64
CA LYS A 134 -0.33 -16.66 -10.96
C LYS A 134 0.51 -17.44 -11.98
N GLY A 135 1.82 -17.46 -11.76
CA GLY A 135 2.77 -18.15 -12.63
C GLY A 135 3.13 -17.40 -13.91
N MET A 136 2.75 -16.12 -14.04
CA MET A 136 3.01 -15.31 -15.22
C MET A 136 3.50 -13.92 -14.82
N ASN A 137 4.40 -13.36 -15.63
CA ASN A 137 4.85 -11.97 -15.46
C ASN A 137 3.78 -10.98 -15.93
N ARG A 138 3.13 -11.28 -17.07
CA ARG A 138 2.02 -10.51 -17.65
C ARG A 138 0.82 -11.41 -17.84
N CYS A 139 -0.35 -10.90 -17.48
CA CYS A 139 -1.61 -11.56 -17.77
C CYS A 139 -1.91 -11.58 -19.28
N PRO A 140 -2.53 -12.64 -19.81
CA PRO A 140 -2.98 -12.70 -21.19
C PRO A 140 -3.97 -11.58 -21.52
N ASP A 141 -3.94 -11.04 -22.73
CA ASP A 141 -4.78 -9.89 -23.11
C ASP A 141 -6.28 -10.18 -22.99
N TRP A 142 -6.70 -11.42 -23.27
CA TRP A 142 -8.11 -11.83 -23.25
C TRP A 142 -8.80 -11.67 -21.90
N ILE A 143 -8.07 -11.57 -20.78
CA ILE A 143 -8.73 -11.29 -19.49
C ILE A 143 -9.34 -9.88 -19.47
N ASN A 144 -8.85 -8.99 -20.33
CA ASN A 144 -9.26 -7.60 -20.44
C ASN A 144 -10.35 -7.35 -21.50
N GLU A 145 -10.80 -8.38 -22.22
CA GLU A 145 -11.82 -8.31 -23.29
C GLU A 145 -13.24 -8.48 -22.77
#